data_AF-A0A2W7BBB2-F1
#
_entry.id   AF-A0A2W7BBB2-F1
#
_cell.length_a   1.000
_cell.length_b   1.000
_cell.length_c   1.000
_cell.angle_alpha   90.00
_cell.angle_beta   90.00
_cell.angle_gamma   90.00
#
_symmetry.space_group_name_H-M   'P 1'
#
loop_
_entity.id
_entity.type
_entity.pdbx_description
1 polymer ?
#
loop_
_entity_poly.entity_id
_entity_poly.type
_entity_poly.pdbx_seq_one_letter_code
_entity_poly.pdbx_strand_id
1 'polypeptide(L)'
;MKNDDKMTYRDWQKRNTNKFSYLNNFQKKEIRNRGYKNIGWIQVKSSWEILCEYFSNQEENQDNSISMFDYKISQGDIIGAINLSILESDVAKKVAIEAQKKLLQSQKYLEKISLDSLEKYPLL
;
A
#
# COMPACT_ATOMS: atom_id res chain seq x y z
N MET A 1 41.05 -3.54 -5.88
CA MET A 1 39.66 -3.98 -6.21
C MET A 1 38.79 -2.75 -6.36
N LYS A 2 38.51 -2.34 -7.60
CA LYS A 2 37.50 -1.33 -7.91
C LYS A 2 36.14 -2.03 -7.79
N ASN A 3 35.26 -1.53 -6.92
CA ASN A 3 33.90 -2.03 -6.78
C ASN A 3 32.99 -1.08 -7.55
N ASP A 4 32.02 -1.63 -8.28
CA ASP A 4 31.13 -0.94 -9.23
C ASP A 4 30.18 0.11 -8.62
N ASP A 5 30.21 0.32 -7.30
CA ASP A 5 29.55 1.45 -6.66
C ASP A 5 30.57 2.55 -6.40
N LYS A 6 30.40 3.73 -7.02
CA LYS A 6 31.23 4.93 -6.81
C LYS A 6 31.24 5.46 -5.35
N MET A 7 30.68 4.73 -4.39
CA MET A 7 30.55 5.11 -2.99
C MET A 7 31.75 4.65 -2.15
N THR A 8 32.27 5.56 -1.34
CA THR A 8 33.34 5.27 -0.39
C THR A 8 32.81 4.57 0.87
N TYR A 9 33.71 4.07 1.72
CA TYR A 9 33.36 3.43 3.00
C TYR A 9 32.59 4.36 3.92
N ARG A 10 32.96 5.63 3.95
CA ARG A 10 32.24 6.63 4.74
C ARG A 10 30.84 6.87 4.21
N ASP A 11 30.66 6.85 2.89
CA ASP A 11 29.33 7.02 2.28
C ASP A 11 28.42 5.85 2.62
N TRP A 12 28.93 4.62 2.54
CA TRP A 12 28.20 3.43 2.96
C TRP A 12 27.84 3.47 4.46
N GLN A 13 28.80 3.83 5.33
CA GLN A 13 28.53 3.97 6.75
C GLN A 13 27.45 5.03 7.02
N LYS A 14 27.53 6.20 6.35
CA LYS A 14 26.56 7.27 6.49
C LYS A 14 25.17 6.84 6.02
N ARG A 15 25.10 6.15 4.87
CA ARG A 15 23.85 5.60 4.34
C ARG A 15 23.19 4.63 5.32
N ASN A 16 23.94 3.67 5.84
CA ASN A 16 23.45 2.70 6.81
C ASN A 16 22.96 3.39 8.09
N THR A 17 23.73 4.36 8.62
CA THR A 17 23.34 5.13 9.81
C THR A 17 22.05 5.91 9.58
N ASN A 18 21.92 6.58 8.43
CA ASN A 18 20.70 7.31 8.08
C ASN A 18 19.51 6.35 8.03
N LYS A 19 19.61 5.23 7.30
CA LYS A 19 18.51 4.27 7.17
C LYS A 19 18.16 3.61 8.51
N PHE A 20 19.16 3.25 9.32
CA PHE A 20 18.99 2.70 10.66
C PHE A 20 18.38 3.71 11.65
N SER A 21 18.57 5.01 11.44
CA SER A 21 18.04 6.05 12.34
C SER A 21 16.52 6.11 12.36
N TYR A 22 15.86 5.79 11.24
CA TYR A 22 14.39 5.76 11.10
C TYR A 22 13.70 4.67 11.92
N LEU A 23 14.47 3.66 12.38
CA LEU A 23 13.93 2.56 13.16
C LEU A 23 13.68 2.98 14.62
N ASN A 24 12.61 2.48 15.21
CA ASN A 24 12.37 2.63 16.66
C ASN A 24 13.29 1.70 17.48
N ASN A 25 13.28 1.82 18.82
CA ASN A 25 14.19 1.06 19.68
C ASN A 25 14.00 -0.47 19.59
N PHE A 26 12.78 -0.94 19.38
CA PHE A 26 12.48 -2.36 19.23
C PHE A 26 13.02 -2.90 17.90
N GLN A 27 12.73 -2.18 16.80
CA GLN A 27 13.21 -2.53 15.46
C GLN A 27 14.75 -2.48 15.39
N LYS A 28 15.37 -1.49 16.02
CA LYS A 28 16.84 -1.40 16.16
C LYS A 28 17.42 -2.62 16.88
N LYS A 29 16.73 -3.14 17.91
CA LYS A 29 17.14 -4.35 18.63
C LYS A 29 17.03 -5.58 17.73
N GLU A 30 15.93 -5.70 17.00
CA GLU A 30 15.69 -6.80 16.06
C GLU A 30 16.75 -6.86 14.95
N ILE A 31 17.01 -5.73 14.28
CA ILE A 31 18.02 -5.62 13.22
C ILE A 31 19.42 -5.96 13.73
N ARG A 32 19.75 -5.55 14.97
CA ARG A 32 21.02 -5.93 15.61
C ARG A 32 21.10 -7.44 15.89
N ASN A 33 20.00 -8.06 16.32
CA ASN A 33 19.93 -9.51 16.51
C ASN A 33 20.13 -10.27 15.18
N ARG A 34 19.69 -9.69 14.06
CA ARG A 34 19.95 -10.21 12.70
C ARG A 34 21.40 -10.03 12.23
N GLY A 35 22.26 -9.36 13.01
CA GLY A 35 23.69 -9.23 12.73
C GLY A 35 24.13 -7.87 12.18
N TYR A 36 23.29 -6.83 12.25
CA TYR A 36 23.66 -5.49 11.80
C TYR A 36 24.88 -4.93 12.55
N LYS A 37 25.92 -4.56 11.79
CA LYS A 37 27.18 -3.94 12.26
C LYS A 37 27.70 -2.94 11.22
N ASN A 38 27.72 -1.65 11.58
CA ASN A 38 28.16 -0.59 10.68
C ASN A 38 29.68 -0.29 10.74
N ILE A 39 30.51 -1.33 10.94
CA ILE A 39 31.96 -1.21 11.12
C ILE A 39 32.65 -2.30 10.31
N GLY A 40 33.65 -1.95 9.51
CA GLY A 40 34.36 -2.88 8.63
C GLY A 40 33.62 -3.06 7.31
N TRP A 41 34.35 -3.03 6.18
CA TRP A 41 33.76 -2.96 4.84
C TRP A 41 32.77 -4.09 4.54
N ILE A 42 33.11 -5.32 4.89
CA ILE A 42 32.26 -6.50 4.67
C ILE A 42 30.94 -6.37 5.46
N GLN A 43 31.04 -6.01 6.74
CA GLN A 43 29.89 -5.91 7.63
C GLN A 43 29.00 -4.73 7.27
N VAL A 44 29.58 -3.62 6.79
CA VAL A 44 28.83 -2.46 6.30
C VAL A 44 28.00 -2.83 5.07
N LYS A 45 28.54 -3.66 4.16
CA LYS A 45 27.78 -4.17 3.02
C LYS A 45 26.67 -5.12 3.43
N SER A 46 26.98 -6.15 4.24
CA SER A 46 25.96 -7.10 4.70
C SER A 46 24.87 -6.43 5.55
N SER A 47 25.25 -5.42 6.33
CA SER A 47 24.29 -4.63 7.11
C SER A 47 23.33 -3.83 6.24
N TRP A 48 23.76 -3.41 5.05
CA TRP A 48 22.88 -2.76 4.10
C TRP A 48 21.86 -3.74 3.52
N GLU A 49 22.28 -4.99 3.25
CA GLU A 49 21.37 -6.05 2.80
C GLU A 49 20.31 -6.36 3.86
N ILE A 50 20.71 -6.49 5.13
CA ILE A 50 19.79 -6.68 6.26
C ILE A 50 18.78 -5.52 6.36
N LEU A 51 19.24 -4.28 6.17
CA LEU A 51 18.37 -3.12 6.17
C LEU A 51 17.40 -3.16 4.98
N CYS A 52 17.87 -3.46 3.77
CA CYS A 52 17.03 -3.56 2.58
C CYS A 52 15.96 -4.62 2.76
N GLU A 53 16.34 -5.83 3.16
CA GLU A 53 15.42 -6.94 3.43
C GLU A 53 14.37 -6.54 4.48
N TYR A 54 14.79 -5.90 5.57
CA TYR A 54 13.85 -5.47 6.60
C TYR A 54 12.83 -4.45 6.10
N PHE A 55 13.26 -3.45 5.32
CA PHE A 55 12.35 -2.45 4.77
C PHE A 55 11.48 -3.03 3.66
N SER A 56 12.01 -3.90 2.79
CA SER A 56 11.24 -4.61 1.77
C SER A 56 10.17 -5.54 2.37
N ASN A 57 10.48 -6.25 3.46
CA ASN A 57 9.52 -7.12 4.14
C ASN A 57 8.49 -6.34 4.99
N GLN A 58 8.78 -5.07 5.33
CA GLN A 58 7.79 -4.16 5.90
C GLN A 58 6.86 -3.61 4.80
N GLU A 59 7.40 -3.37 3.61
CA GLU A 59 6.67 -2.91 2.42
C GLU A 59 5.77 -4.01 1.82
N GLU A 60 6.00 -5.31 2.06
CA GLU A 60 5.01 -6.35 1.71
C GLU A 60 3.67 -6.19 2.48
N ASN A 61 3.65 -5.46 3.60
CA ASN A 61 2.42 -5.07 4.31
C ASN A 61 1.97 -3.63 3.98
N GLN A 62 2.67 -2.92 3.10
CA GLN A 62 2.35 -1.58 2.63
C GLN A 62 2.58 -1.54 1.13
N ASP A 63 1.54 -1.95 0.40
CA ASP A 63 1.40 -1.80 -1.05
C ASP A 63 1.99 -0.45 -1.47
N ASN A 64 3.22 -0.48 -2.01
CA ASN A 64 4.03 0.70 -2.28
C ASN A 64 3.55 1.44 -3.55
N SER A 65 2.30 1.20 -3.92
CA SER A 65 1.58 1.90 -4.97
C SER A 65 1.15 3.27 -4.44
N ILE A 66 1.98 4.28 -4.71
CA ILE A 66 1.56 5.67 -4.53
C ILE A 66 0.32 5.88 -5.41
N SER A 67 -0.78 6.33 -4.80
CA SER A 67 -1.99 6.66 -5.53
C SER A 67 -1.66 7.63 -6.67
N MET A 68 -2.26 7.43 -7.84
CA MET A 68 -2.05 8.33 -8.99
C MET A 68 -2.41 9.78 -8.63
N PHE A 69 -3.34 9.98 -7.69
CA PHE A 69 -3.65 11.29 -7.13
C PHE A 69 -2.44 11.89 -6.39
N ASP A 70 -1.87 11.15 -5.43
CA ASP A 70 -0.73 11.60 -4.62
C ASP A 70 0.51 11.82 -5.49
N TYR A 71 0.71 10.96 -6.49
CA TYR A 71 1.76 11.13 -7.49
C TYR A 71 1.61 12.48 -8.21
N LYS A 72 0.41 12.83 -8.70
CA LYS A 72 0.16 14.10 -9.38
C LYS A 72 0.37 15.31 -8.47
N ILE A 73 -0.06 15.25 -7.22
CA ILE A 73 0.20 16.29 -6.22
C ILE A 73 1.71 16.46 -5.99
N SER A 74 2.46 15.36 -5.87
CA SER A 74 3.91 15.40 -5.65
C SER A 74 4.69 16.05 -6.80
N GLN A 75 4.16 15.96 -8.04
CA GLN A 75 4.75 16.60 -9.22
C GLN A 75 4.31 18.06 -9.40
N GLY A 76 3.46 18.60 -8.50
CA GLY A 76 2.89 19.94 -8.62
C GLY A 76 1.75 20.06 -9.65
N ASP A 77 1.28 18.94 -10.22
CA ASP A 77 0.17 18.89 -11.18
C ASP A 77 -1.19 18.87 -10.44
N ILE A 78 -1.53 19.99 -9.79
CA ILE A 78 -2.75 20.14 -9.01
C ILE A 78 -4.01 20.00 -9.90
N ILE A 79 -3.97 20.58 -11.10
CA ILE A 79 -5.11 20.53 -12.04
C ILE A 79 -5.36 19.10 -12.48
N GLY A 80 -4.30 18.33 -12.79
CA GLY A 80 -4.43 16.92 -13.13
C GLY A 80 -4.98 16.08 -11.98
N ALA A 81 -4.59 16.37 -10.73
CA ALA A 81 -5.12 15.68 -9.55
C ALA A 81 -6.62 15.96 -9.35
N ILE A 82 -7.05 17.21 -9.55
CA ILE A 82 -8.46 17.60 -9.48
C ILE A 82 -9.27 16.87 -10.57
N ASN A 83 -8.80 16.89 -11.81
CA ASN A 83 -9.48 16.21 -12.91
C ASN A 83 -9.60 14.70 -12.68
N LEU A 84 -8.55 14.08 -12.12
CA LEU A 84 -8.59 12.66 -11.75
C LEU A 84 -9.67 12.39 -10.71
N SER A 85 -9.75 13.20 -9.66
CA SER A 85 -10.75 13.05 -8.59
C SER A 85 -12.18 13.22 -9.11
N ILE A 86 -12.41 14.15 -10.04
CA ILE A 86 -13.71 14.32 -10.70
C ILE A 86 -14.08 13.07 -11.50
N LEU A 87 -13.15 12.54 -12.30
CA LEU A 87 -13.37 11.33 -13.10
C LEU A 87 -13.70 10.12 -12.23
N GLU A 88 -12.94 9.91 -11.15
CA GLU A 88 -13.18 8.83 -10.20
C GLU A 88 -14.56 8.95 -9.52
N SER A 89 -14.94 10.17 -9.16
CA SER A 89 -16.26 10.46 -8.58
C SER A 89 -17.41 10.12 -9.55
N ASP A 90 -17.26 10.45 -10.84
CA ASP A 90 -18.25 10.14 -11.87
C ASP A 90 -18.37 8.63 -12.10
N VAL A 91 -17.25 7.91 -12.10
CA VAL A 91 -17.25 6.45 -12.20
C VAL A 91 -17.94 5.84 -10.98
N ALA A 92 -17.59 6.27 -9.77
CA ALA A 92 -18.21 5.79 -8.53
C ALA A 92 -19.73 6.02 -8.53
N LYS A 93 -20.17 7.19 -9.01
CA LYS A 93 -21.60 7.51 -9.15
C LYS A 93 -22.31 6.56 -10.12
N LYS A 94 -21.70 6.27 -11.27
CA LYS A 94 -22.28 5.31 -12.25
C LYS A 94 -22.42 3.92 -11.65
N VAL A 95 -21.37 3.43 -10.99
CA VAL A 95 -21.38 2.12 -10.32
C VAL A 95 -22.47 2.08 -9.23
N ALA A 96 -22.60 3.14 -8.43
CA ALA A 96 -23.63 3.22 -7.39
C ALA A 96 -25.06 3.18 -7.98
N ILE A 97 -25.31 3.88 -9.09
CA ILE A 97 -26.61 3.85 -9.78
C ILE A 97 -26.93 2.46 -10.32
N GLU A 98 -25.94 1.78 -10.93
CA GLU A 98 -26.12 0.41 -11.41
C GLU A 98 -26.38 -0.58 -10.29
N ALA A 99 -25.62 -0.48 -9.19
CA ALA A 99 -25.81 -1.29 -8.00
C ALA A 99 -27.22 -1.08 -7.41
N GLN A 100 -27.67 0.18 -7.31
CA GLN A 100 -29.01 0.52 -6.85
C GLN A 100 -30.09 -0.11 -7.73
N LYS A 101 -29.96 -0.04 -9.07
CA LYS A 101 -30.91 -0.67 -10.01
C LYS A 101 -30.99 -2.18 -9.81
N LYS A 102 -29.84 -2.85 -9.66
CA LYS A 102 -29.78 -4.30 -9.42
C LYS A 102 -30.44 -4.67 -8.09
N LEU A 103 -30.19 -3.90 -7.03
CA LEU A 103 -30.83 -4.11 -5.73
C LEU A 103 -32.36 -3.96 -5.81
N LEU A 104 -32.84 -2.95 -6.53
CA LEU A 104 -34.27 -2.70 -6.72
C LEU A 104 -34.96 -3.82 -7.51
N GLN A 105 -34.28 -4.37 -8.52
CA GLN A 105 -34.77 -5.54 -9.25
C GLN A 105 -34.83 -6.80 -8.36
N SER A 106 -33.78 -7.04 -7.57
CA SER A 106 -33.73 -8.15 -6.61
C SER A 106 -34.84 -8.04 -5.57
N GLN A 107 -35.05 -6.84 -5.01
CA GLN A 107 -36.14 -6.58 -4.06
C GLN A 107 -37.51 -6.90 -4.68
N LYS A 108 -37.81 -6.39 -5.87
CA LYS A 108 -39.08 -6.69 -6.56
C LYS A 108 -39.28 -8.17 -6.82
N TYR A 109 -38.21 -8.89 -7.15
CA TYR A 109 -38.25 -10.33 -7.34
C TYR A 109 -38.58 -11.07 -6.03
N LEU A 110 -37.94 -10.69 -4.92
CA LEU A 110 -38.21 -11.24 -3.60
C LEU A 110 -39.63 -10.94 -3.13
N GLU A 111 -40.12 -9.72 -3.34
CA GLU A 111 -41.50 -9.34 -3.04
C GLU A 111 -42.49 -10.22 -3.81
N LYS A 112 -42.24 -10.44 -5.11
CA LYS A 112 -43.08 -11.34 -5.92
C LYS A 112 -43.10 -12.77 -5.36
N ILE A 113 -41.93 -13.34 -5.06
CA ILE A 113 -41.86 -14.68 -4.45
C ILE A 113 -42.61 -14.71 -3.11
N SER A 114 -42.49 -13.67 -2.30
CA SER A 114 -43.17 -13.60 -1.00
C SER A 114 -44.69 -13.62 -1.16
N LEU A 115 -45.23 -12.87 -2.13
CA LEU A 115 -46.65 -12.85 -2.45
C LEU A 115 -47.11 -14.20 -3.02
N ASP A 116 -46.39 -14.76 -3.99
CA ASP A 116 -46.69 -16.09 -4.56
C ASP A 116 -46.69 -17.18 -3.47
N SER A 117 -45.82 -17.05 -2.46
CA SER A 117 -45.72 -17.98 -1.33
C SER A 117 -46.88 -17.81 -0.34
N LEU A 118 -47.27 -16.56 -0.04
CA LEU A 118 -48.44 -16.25 0.79
C LEU A 118 -49.75 -16.72 0.14
N GLU A 119 -49.87 -16.62 -1.19
CA GLU A 119 -51.03 -17.15 -1.92
C GLU A 119 -51.09 -18.69 -1.90
N LYS A 120 -49.93 -19.36 -2.00
CA LYS A 120 -49.85 -20.83 -1.95
C LYS A 120 -50.05 -21.42 -0.56
N TYR A 121 -49.63 -20.71 0.47
CA TYR A 121 -49.72 -21.12 1.86
C TYR A 121 -50.37 -19.99 2.67
N PRO A 122 -51.68 -19.74 2.50
CA PRO A 122 -52.37 -18.80 3.36
C PRO A 122 -52.20 -19.28 4.80
N LEU A 123 -51.64 -18.41 5.64
CA LEU A 123 -51.45 -18.68 7.06
C LEU A 123 -52.82 -19.09 7.64
N LEU A 124 -52.92 -20.34 8.08
CA LEU A 124 -54.08 -20.88 8.82
C LEU A 124 -54.33 -20.07 10.09
#